data_AF-I0X9V9-F1
#
_entry.id   AF-I0X9V9-F1
#
_cell.length_a   1.000
_cell.length_b   1.000
_cell.length_c   1.000
_cell.angle_alpha   90.00
_cell.angle_beta   90.00
_cell.angle_gamma   90.00
#
_symmetry.space_group_name_H-M   'P 1'
#
loop_
_entity.id
_entity.type
_entity.pdbx_description
1 polymer ?
#
loop_
_entity_poly.entity_id
_entity_poly.type
_entity_poly.pdbx_seq_one_letter_code
_entity_poly.pdbx_strand_id
1 'polypeptide(L)'
;MDFGSIIESVKEKITELTESLSEKIRDLMETNKTLFFAIAGMIFVIFICLILLIYVIASGKGKKEKNTGIPETTVMGTENPVIPDGPKLPKDYNISRPARDRWTKEEAEEWFTVPTEKEIEGLSFSNDKIVNDILEAAP
;
A
#
# COMPACT_ATOMS: atom_id res chain seq x y z
N MET A 1 35.55 5.35 -34.15
CA MET A 1 34.75 6.40 -33.49
C MET A 1 35.52 6.81 -32.25
N ASP A 2 35.91 8.08 -32.17
CA ASP A 2 36.69 8.60 -31.05
C ASP A 2 35.75 9.01 -29.91
N PHE A 3 35.51 8.07 -28.99
CA PHE A 3 34.61 8.27 -27.85
C PHE A 3 35.15 9.29 -26.84
N GLY A 4 36.46 9.59 -26.85
CA GLY A 4 37.07 10.56 -25.93
C GLY A 4 36.63 11.99 -26.23
N SER A 5 36.69 12.38 -27.50
CA SER A 5 36.22 13.70 -27.97
C SER A 5 34.72 13.93 -27.70
N ILE A 6 33.90 12.87 -27.82
CA ILE A 6 32.47 12.93 -27.51
C ILE A 6 32.25 13.17 -26.01
N ILE A 7 33.00 12.50 -25.13
CA ILE A 7 32.88 12.68 -23.68
C ILE A 7 33.31 14.09 -23.26
N GLU A 8 34.37 14.64 -23.86
CA GLU A 8 34.80 16.02 -23.57
C GLU A 8 33.76 17.05 -24.03
N SER A 9 33.20 16.89 -25.23
CA SER A 9 32.12 17.78 -25.71
C SER A 9 30.86 17.69 -24.83
N VAL A 10 30.53 16.50 -24.33
CA VAL A 10 29.42 16.31 -23.39
C VAL A 10 29.70 16.98 -22.05
N LYS A 11 30.93 16.86 -21.51
CA LYS A 11 31.33 17.53 -20.27
C LYS A 11 31.29 19.04 -20.38
N GLU A 12 31.76 19.57 -21.51
CA GLU A 12 31.76 21.02 -21.77
C GLU A 12 30.31 21.55 -21.83
N LYS A 13 29.42 20.86 -22.57
CA LYS A 13 27.99 21.19 -22.60
C LYS A 13 27.32 21.11 -21.24
N ILE A 14 27.66 20.11 -20.42
CA ILE A 14 27.11 19.98 -19.06
C ILE A 14 27.58 21.15 -18.19
N THR A 15 28.85 21.56 -18.31
CA THR A 15 29.41 22.68 -17.56
C THR A 15 28.73 23.99 -17.95
N GLU A 16 28.59 24.26 -19.25
CA GLU A 16 27.90 25.43 -19.80
C GLU A 16 26.42 25.49 -19.34
N LEU A 17 25.72 24.35 -19.36
CA LEU A 17 24.36 24.26 -18.85
C LEU A 17 24.29 24.53 -17.34
N THR A 18 25.27 24.03 -16.59
CA THR A 18 25.34 24.25 -15.13
C THR A 18 25.58 25.71 -14.79
N GLU A 19 26.47 26.38 -15.53
CA GLU A 19 26.75 27.81 -15.35
C GLU A 19 25.53 28.67 -15.73
N SER A 20 24.91 28.42 -16.89
CA SER A 20 23.72 29.17 -17.31
C SER A 20 22.50 28.96 -16.40
N LEU A 21 22.38 27.78 -15.79
CA LEU A 21 21.37 27.52 -14.76
C LEU A 21 21.67 28.27 -13.46
N SER A 22 22.95 28.31 -13.05
CA SER A 22 23.40 29.02 -11.84
C SER A 22 23.13 30.52 -11.93
N GLU A 23 23.38 31.13 -13.10
CA GLU A 23 23.07 32.55 -13.35
C GLU A 23 21.57 32.82 -13.26
N LYS A 24 20.73 32.00 -13.91
CA LYS A 24 19.27 32.15 -13.83
C LYS A 24 18.71 31.99 -12.41
N ILE A 25 19.32 31.10 -11.60
CA ILE A 25 18.95 30.91 -10.19
C ILE A 25 19.32 32.15 -9.36
N ARG A 26 20.49 32.75 -9.61
CA ARG A 26 20.91 34.00 -8.97
C ARG A 26 19.98 35.16 -9.32
N ASP A 27 19.63 35.32 -10.60
CA ASP A 27 18.71 36.35 -11.04
C ASP A 27 17.31 36.20 -10.41
N LEU A 28 16.80 34.97 -10.31
CA LEU A 28 15.52 34.69 -9.63
C LEU A 28 15.59 34.97 -8.12
N MET A 29 16.73 34.72 -7.48
CA MET A 29 16.95 35.00 -6.06
C MET A 29 17.00 36.51 -5.78
N GLU A 30 17.64 37.29 -6.65
CA GLU A 30 17.71 38.75 -6.53
C GLU A 30 16.38 39.42 -6.85
N THR A 31 15.65 38.93 -7.85
CA THR A 31 14.40 39.54 -8.32
C THR A 31 13.25 39.38 -7.30
N ASN A 32 13.11 38.21 -6.66
CA ASN A 32 12.03 37.97 -5.70
C ASN A 32 12.40 36.90 -4.65
N LYS A 33 13.05 37.33 -3.56
CA LYS A 33 13.48 36.46 -2.44
C LYS A 33 12.36 35.60 -1.84
N THR A 34 11.12 36.10 -1.78
CA THR A 34 9.96 35.39 -1.24
C THR A 34 9.48 34.27 -2.17
N LEU A 35 9.41 34.52 -3.47
CA LEU A 35 9.05 33.51 -4.47
C LEU A 35 10.16 32.46 -4.59
N PHE A 36 11.43 32.85 -4.53
CA PHE A 36 12.55 31.92 -4.53
C PHE A 36 12.48 30.97 -3.33
N PHE A 37 12.23 31.49 -2.12
CA PHE A 37 12.10 30.65 -0.93
C PHE A 37 10.87 29.72 -1.01
N ALA A 38 9.76 30.18 -1.59
CA ALA A 38 8.58 29.36 -1.81
C ALA A 38 8.83 28.21 -2.82
N ILE A 39 9.51 28.50 -3.93
CA ILE A 39 9.87 27.51 -4.96
C ILE A 39 10.88 26.50 -4.40
N ALA A 40 11.92 26.98 -3.72
CA ALA A 40 12.91 26.13 -3.07
C ALA A 40 12.27 25.22 -1.99
N GLY A 41 11.33 25.76 -1.22
CA GLY A 41 10.54 25.00 -0.24
C GLY A 41 9.69 23.90 -0.89
N MET A 42 9.00 24.19 -1.99
CA MET A 42 8.23 23.17 -2.72
C MET A 42 9.13 22.06 -3.27
N ILE A 43 10.27 22.42 -3.87
CA ILE A 43 11.24 21.43 -4.37
C ILE A 43 11.74 20.54 -3.22
N PHE A 44 12.04 21.12 -2.06
CA PHE A 44 12.49 20.37 -0.88
C PHE A 44 11.42 19.39 -0.37
N VAL A 45 10.15 19.79 -0.33
CA VAL A 45 9.03 18.91 0.04
C VAL A 45 8.89 17.75 -0.96
N ILE A 46 9.00 18.03 -2.26
CA ILE A 46 8.96 16.99 -3.30
C ILE A 46 10.10 15.99 -3.11
N PHE A 47 11.32 16.46 -2.81
CA PHE A 47 12.45 15.57 -2.51
C PHE A 47 12.20 14.69 -1.28
N ILE A 48 11.63 15.24 -0.20
CA ILE A 48 11.24 14.45 0.98
C ILE A 48 10.21 13.38 0.60
N CYS A 49 9.18 13.73 -0.18
CA CYS A 49 8.18 12.78 -0.65
C CYS A 49 8.79 11.67 -1.51
N LEU A 50 9.76 11.97 -2.37
CA LEU A 50 10.47 10.96 -3.17
C LEU A 50 11.30 10.03 -2.30
N ILE A 51 12.01 10.56 -1.30
CA ILE A 51 12.80 9.75 -0.35
C ILE A 51 11.87 8.82 0.44
N LEU A 52 10.73 9.33 0.93
CA LEU A 52 9.72 8.52 1.62
C LEU A 52 9.12 7.44 0.70
N LEU A 53 8.85 7.76 -0.56
CA LEU A 53 8.33 6.81 -1.54
C LEU A 53 9.35 5.68 -1.82
N ILE A 54 10.63 6.02 -1.99
CA ILE A 54 11.70 5.03 -2.12
C ILE A 54 11.83 4.20 -0.84
N TYR A 55 11.73 4.82 0.33
CA TYR A 55 11.77 4.11 1.61
C TYR A 55 10.59 3.13 1.78
N VAL A 56 9.39 3.52 1.38
CA VAL A 56 8.19 2.64 1.40
C VAL A 56 8.37 1.47 0.44
N ILE A 57 8.87 1.72 -0.78
CA ILE A 57 9.09 0.66 -1.78
C ILE A 57 10.23 -0.27 -1.34
N ALA A 58 11.31 0.27 -0.78
CA ALA A 58 12.45 -0.51 -0.28
C ALA A 58 12.09 -1.31 0.98
N SER A 59 11.32 -0.73 1.90
CA SER A 59 10.82 -1.41 3.11
C SER A 59 9.70 -2.41 2.77
N GLY A 60 8.96 -2.19 1.69
CA GLY A 60 7.93 -3.10 1.17
C GLY A 60 8.47 -4.41 0.59
N LYS A 61 9.79 -4.51 0.31
CA LYS A 61 10.44 -5.77 -0.08
C LYS A 61 10.88 -6.66 1.10
N GLY A 62 10.48 -6.30 2.32
CA GLY A 62 11.06 -6.85 3.54
C GLY A 62 10.13 -7.61 4.49
N LYS A 63 8.87 -7.88 4.17
CA LYS A 63 8.04 -8.83 4.95
C LYS A 63 7.12 -9.61 4.02
N LYS A 64 7.59 -10.77 3.56
CA LYS A 64 6.67 -11.89 3.38
C LYS A 64 6.06 -12.11 4.77
N GLU A 65 4.80 -11.72 4.96
CA GLU A 65 4.02 -12.20 6.09
C GLU A 65 4.15 -13.71 6.09
N LYS A 66 5.02 -14.22 6.97
CA LYS A 66 4.78 -15.53 7.53
C LYS A 66 3.49 -15.32 8.30
N ASN A 67 2.39 -15.87 7.79
CA ASN A 67 1.11 -15.96 8.48
C ASN A 67 1.38 -16.20 9.97
N THR A 68 1.27 -15.14 10.76
CA THR A 68 1.29 -15.27 12.21
C THR A 68 -0.12 -15.74 12.52
N GLY A 69 -0.28 -17.07 12.42
CA GLY A 69 -1.41 -17.75 13.00
C GLY A 69 -1.56 -17.26 14.44
N ILE A 70 -2.80 -16.97 14.79
CA ILE A 70 -3.43 -16.94 16.11
C ILE A 70 -2.42 -16.97 17.27
N PRO A 71 -2.39 -15.94 18.16
CA PRO A 71 -1.47 -15.94 19.28
C PRO A 71 -1.65 -17.23 20.09
N GLU A 72 -0.55 -17.99 20.25
CA GLU A 72 -0.52 -19.15 21.12
C GLU A 72 -0.90 -18.70 22.53
N THR A 73 -2.15 -18.96 22.92
CA THR A 73 -2.51 -19.11 24.32
C THR A 73 -1.55 -20.13 24.91
N THR A 74 -0.68 -19.65 25.80
CA THR A 74 0.28 -20.47 26.53
C THR A 74 -0.50 -21.41 27.44
N VAL A 75 -0.80 -22.60 26.92
CA VAL A 75 -1.29 -23.70 27.74
C VAL A 75 -0.07 -24.25 28.48
N MET A 76 0.06 -23.92 29.77
CA MET A 76 1.02 -24.58 30.65
C MET A 76 0.65 -26.05 30.77
N GLY A 77 1.35 -26.92 30.03
CA GLY A 77 1.25 -28.37 30.11
C GLY A 77 2.52 -29.01 29.59
N THR A 78 3.25 -29.72 30.45
CA THR A 78 4.58 -30.29 30.21
C THR A 78 4.54 -31.55 29.34
N GLU A 79 3.97 -31.47 28.15
CA GLU A 79 3.96 -32.56 27.18
C GLU A 79 3.76 -31.99 25.77
N ASN A 80 4.76 -32.18 24.90
CA ASN A 80 4.71 -31.73 23.51
C ASN A 80 3.54 -32.42 22.79
N PRO A 81 2.52 -31.69 22.34
CA PRO A 81 1.46 -32.29 21.54
C PRO A 81 2.09 -32.76 20.22
N VAL A 82 2.08 -34.07 19.98
CA VAL A 82 2.44 -34.61 18.67
C VAL A 82 1.30 -34.27 17.73
N ILE A 83 1.46 -33.21 16.95
CA ILE A 83 0.53 -32.86 15.88
C ILE A 83 0.62 -34.00 14.85
N PRO A 84 -0.46 -34.75 14.59
CA PRO A 84 -0.45 -35.76 13.55
C PRO A 84 -0.17 -35.10 12.20
N ASP A 85 0.68 -35.71 11.37
CA ASP A 85 1.01 -35.22 10.04
C ASP A 85 -0.28 -35.07 9.22
N GLY A 86 -0.77 -33.83 9.12
CA GLY A 86 -1.89 -33.49 8.25
C GLY A 86 -1.56 -33.82 6.80
N PRO A 87 -2.57 -34.03 5.93
CA PRO A 87 -2.33 -34.30 4.52
C PRO A 87 -1.44 -33.20 3.94
N LYS A 88 -0.25 -33.59 3.45
CA LYS A 88 0.71 -32.68 2.81
C LYS A 88 0.05 -32.14 1.56
N LEU A 89 -0.54 -30.96 1.66
CA LEU A 89 -1.09 -30.23 0.52
C LEU A 89 0.04 -30.13 -0.53
N PRO A 90 -0.20 -30.54 -1.79
CA PRO A 90 0.78 -30.37 -2.85
C PRO A 90 1.23 -28.92 -2.89
N LYS A 91 2.55 -28.69 -2.98
CA LYS A 91 3.16 -27.34 -3.06
C LYS A 91 2.59 -26.49 -4.21
N ASP A 92 1.91 -27.14 -5.15
CA ASP A 92 1.31 -26.54 -6.33
C ASP A 92 -0.22 -26.44 -6.26
N TYR A 93 -0.83 -26.52 -5.07
CA TYR A 93 -2.17 -25.95 -4.85
C TYR A 93 -2.08 -24.41 -4.83
N ASN A 94 -1.35 -23.85 -5.80
CA ASN A 94 -1.40 -22.45 -6.11
C ASN A 94 -2.79 -22.20 -6.66
N ILE A 95 -3.56 -21.47 -5.86
CA ILE A 95 -4.84 -20.88 -6.21
C ILE A 95 -4.66 -20.25 -7.59
N SER A 96 -5.11 -20.95 -8.63
CA SER A 96 -5.10 -20.50 -10.02
C SER A 96 -6.07 -19.35 -10.26
N ARG A 97 -6.76 -18.91 -9.21
CA ARG A 97 -7.65 -17.77 -9.23
C ARG A 97 -6.82 -16.49 -9.33
N PRO A 98 -6.87 -15.76 -10.46
CA PRO A 98 -6.30 -14.43 -10.50
C PRO A 98 -6.96 -13.60 -9.39
N ALA A 99 -6.17 -12.95 -8.54
CA ALA A 99 -6.66 -12.04 -7.51
C ALA A 99 -7.30 -10.82 -8.20
N ARG A 100 -8.58 -10.93 -8.54
CA ARG A 100 -9.38 -9.83 -9.05
C ARG A 100 -9.86 -9.01 -7.87
N ASP A 101 -9.78 -7.69 -8.00
CA ASP A 101 -10.26 -6.72 -7.00
C ASP A 101 -11.79 -6.83 -6.78
N ARG A 102 -12.52 -7.38 -7.76
CA ARG A 102 -13.96 -7.62 -7.70
C ARG A 102 -14.30 -8.98 -8.31
N TRP A 103 -15.35 -9.59 -7.78
CA TRP A 103 -15.93 -10.81 -8.33
C TRP A 103 -16.69 -10.46 -9.61
N THR A 104 -16.64 -11.37 -10.60
CA THR A 104 -17.53 -11.22 -11.76
C THR A 104 -18.97 -11.55 -11.34
N LYS A 105 -19.95 -11.15 -12.14
CA LYS A 105 -21.37 -11.42 -11.81
C LYS A 105 -21.65 -12.91 -11.77
N GLU A 106 -21.01 -13.67 -12.65
CA GLU A 106 -21.15 -15.12 -12.77
C GLU A 106 -20.54 -15.83 -11.55
N GLU A 107 -19.38 -15.36 -11.07
CA GLU A 107 -18.78 -15.87 -9.82
C GLU A 107 -19.63 -15.46 -8.61
N ALA A 108 -20.22 -14.26 -8.62
CA ALA A 108 -21.07 -13.82 -7.52
C ALA A 108 -22.34 -14.70 -7.42
N GLU A 109 -22.96 -15.04 -8.54
CA GLU A 109 -24.16 -15.91 -8.57
C GLU A 109 -23.85 -17.38 -8.25
N GLU A 110 -22.66 -17.88 -8.62
CA GLU A 110 -22.24 -19.26 -8.32
C GLU A 110 -22.04 -19.47 -6.81
N TRP A 111 -21.44 -18.48 -6.14
CA TRP A 111 -20.98 -18.63 -4.76
C TRP A 111 -21.85 -17.90 -3.75
N PHE A 112 -22.69 -16.95 -4.18
CA PHE A 112 -23.58 -16.21 -3.30
C PHE A 112 -25.02 -16.30 -3.79
N THR A 113 -25.92 -16.50 -2.83
CA THR A 113 -27.36 -16.39 -3.06
C THR A 113 -27.79 -14.98 -2.67
N VAL A 114 -28.48 -14.28 -3.57
CA VAL A 114 -29.09 -12.99 -3.25
C VAL A 114 -30.21 -13.23 -2.24
N PRO A 115 -30.22 -12.53 -1.08
CA PRO A 115 -31.26 -12.74 -0.08
C PRO A 115 -32.62 -12.34 -0.63
N THR A 116 -33.64 -13.10 -0.24
CA THR A 116 -35.03 -12.81 -0.56
C THR A 116 -35.56 -11.62 0.24
N GLU A 117 -36.58 -10.94 -0.29
CA GLU A 117 -37.20 -9.78 0.36
C GLU A 117 -37.66 -10.08 1.80
N LYS A 118 -38.15 -11.31 2.03
CA LYS A 118 -38.55 -11.80 3.35
C LYS A 118 -37.38 -11.91 4.34
N GLU A 119 -36.20 -12.29 3.88
CA GLU A 119 -34.99 -12.37 4.72
C GLU A 119 -34.48 -10.98 5.08
N ILE A 120 -34.61 -10.02 4.16
CA ILE A 120 -34.28 -8.61 4.39
C ILE A 120 -35.25 -8.00 5.42
N GLU A 121 -36.56 -8.25 5.27
CA GLU A 121 -37.58 -7.77 6.21
C GLU A 121 -37.40 -8.39 7.60
N GLY A 122 -37.08 -9.69 7.67
CA GLY A 122 -36.76 -10.37 8.92
C GLY A 122 -35.51 -9.80 9.61
N LEU A 123 -34.49 -9.42 8.84
CA LEU A 123 -33.31 -8.75 9.37
C LEU A 123 -33.63 -7.34 9.88
N SER A 124 -34.44 -6.57 9.15
CA SER A 124 -34.90 -5.25 9.60
C SER A 124 -35.65 -5.34 10.93
N PHE A 125 -36.63 -6.25 11.02
CA PHE A 125 -37.40 -6.45 12.24
C PHE A 125 -36.51 -6.89 13.41
N SER A 126 -35.53 -7.77 13.16
CA SER A 126 -34.59 -8.22 14.20
C SER A 126 -33.69 -7.08 14.67
N ASN A 127 -33.23 -6.22 13.76
CA ASN A 127 -32.44 -5.05 14.10
C ASN A 127 -33.26 -4.03 14.91
N ASP A 128 -34.49 -3.75 14.48
CA ASP A 128 -35.39 -2.83 15.19
C ASP A 128 -35.70 -3.33 16.60
N LYS A 129 -35.88 -4.65 16.76
CA LYS A 129 -36.04 -5.27 18.08
C LYS A 129 -34.80 -5.09 18.95
N ILE A 130 -33.60 -5.35 18.42
CA ILE A 130 -32.35 -5.17 19.18
C ILE A 130 -32.18 -3.70 19.59
N VAL A 131 -32.45 -2.75 18.68
CA VAL A 131 -32.39 -1.33 18.99
C VAL A 131 -33.40 -0.98 20.09
N ASN A 132 -34.62 -1.47 19.99
CA ASN A 132 -35.63 -1.20 21.01
C ASN A 132 -35.27 -1.83 22.36
N ASP A 133 -34.73 -3.05 22.38
CA ASP A 133 -34.24 -3.70 23.60
C ASP A 133 -33.09 -2.89 24.24
N ILE A 134 -32.20 -2.30 23.43
CA ILE A 134 -31.14 -1.40 23.92
C ILE A 134 -31.72 -0.10 24.49
N LEU A 135 -32.71 0.49 23.82
CA LEU A 135 -33.35 1.75 24.25
C LEU A 135 -34.24 1.57 25.48
N GLU A 136 -34.93 0.45 25.61
CA GLU A 136 -35.73 0.10 26.80
C GLU A 136 -34.85 -0.31 27.99
N ALA A 137 -33.65 -0.86 27.74
CA ALA A 137 -32.66 -1.18 28.78
C ALA A 137 -31.76 0.03 29.14
N ALA A 138 -31.90 1.17 28.46
CA ALA A 138 -31.21 2.40 28.81
C ALA A 138 -31.99 3.14 29.94
N PRO A 139 -31.34 3.47 31.07
CA PRO A 139 -31.97 4.14 32.20
C PRO A 139 -32.38 5.59 31.93
#